data_AF-A0A0E0Q7C5-F1
#
_entry.id   AF-A0A0E0Q7C5-F1
#
_cell.length_a   1.000
_cell.length_b   1.000
_cell.length_c   1.000
_cell.angle_alpha   90.00
_cell.angle_beta   90.00
_cell.angle_gamma   90.00
#
_symmetry.space_group_name_H-M   'P 1'
#
loop_
_entity.id
_entity.type
_entity.pdbx_description
1 polymer ?
#
loop_
_entity_poly.entity_id
_entity_poly.type
_entity_poly.pdbx_seq_one_letter_code
_entity_poly.pdbx_strand_id
1 'polypeptide(L)'
;MEKLRGAASLGRRFSYCLVPHSVNISSALNFGALANVTVPGAASTPLVAGDVEMYHTMVLDSIEVGNKTVASVASSRIVVDSGTTLTFLDPALMGPLVDELSHRCSRRTGCCSCATSCPGGRWKPERESQITSINISRSPDTPSWNLVQIITVLM
;
A
#
# COMPACT_ATOMS: atom_id res chain seq x y z
N MET A 1 -15.68 -5.27 -13.22
CA MET A 1 -16.66 -5.78 -12.23
C MET A 1 -18.12 -5.60 -12.64
N GLU A 2 -18.46 -4.73 -13.60
CA GLU A 2 -19.85 -4.46 -13.98
C GLU A 2 -20.61 -5.69 -14.50
N LYS A 3 -19.93 -6.59 -15.21
CA LYS A 3 -20.52 -7.86 -15.69
C LYS A 3 -20.95 -8.82 -14.56
N LEU A 4 -20.35 -8.72 -13.37
CA LEU A 4 -20.74 -9.53 -12.20
C LEU A 4 -21.94 -8.95 -11.43
N ARG A 5 -22.46 -7.78 -11.84
CA ARG A 5 -23.64 -7.15 -11.22
C ARG A 5 -24.93 -7.95 -11.37
N GLY A 6 -25.03 -8.79 -12.41
CA GLY A 6 -26.24 -9.59 -12.70
C GLY A 6 -26.46 -10.76 -11.74
N ALA A 7 -25.43 -11.20 -11.02
CA ALA A 7 -25.57 -12.18 -9.93
C ALA A 7 -25.95 -11.43 -8.64
N ALA A 8 -27.24 -11.20 -8.44
CA ALA A 8 -27.81 -10.40 -7.35
C ALA A 8 -27.32 -10.78 -5.91
N SER A 9 -26.65 -11.94 -5.73
CA SER A 9 -26.11 -12.37 -4.43
C SER A 9 -24.67 -11.94 -4.15
N LEU A 10 -23.90 -11.42 -5.12
CA LEU A 10 -22.47 -11.12 -4.94
C LEU A 10 -22.19 -9.67 -4.52
N GLY A 11 -23.13 -8.74 -4.58
CA GLY A 11 -22.88 -7.34 -4.22
C GLY A 11 -21.76 -6.66 -5.04
N ARG A 12 -21.36 -5.43 -4.65
CA ARG A 12 -20.29 -4.64 -5.30
C ARG A 12 -18.97 -4.71 -4.54
N ARG A 13 -18.58 -5.89 -4.06
CA ARG A 13 -17.41 -6.06 -3.17
C ARG A 13 -16.50 -7.15 -3.70
N PHE A 14 -15.21 -6.89 -3.63
CA PHE A 14 -14.17 -7.88 -3.86
C PHE A 14 -13.00 -7.59 -2.93
N SER A 15 -12.21 -8.61 -2.63
CA SER A 15 -10.95 -8.46 -1.91
C SER A 15 -9.91 -9.38 -2.53
N TYR A 16 -8.64 -9.01 -2.43
CA TYR A 16 -7.55 -9.84 -2.93
C TYR A 16 -6.44 -9.97 -1.89
N CYS A 17 -5.82 -11.15 -1.87
CA CYS A 17 -4.59 -11.43 -1.15
C CYS A 17 -3.55 -11.86 -2.19
N LEU A 18 -2.72 -10.91 -2.61
CA LEU A 18 -1.68 -11.14 -3.60
C LEU A 18 -0.46 -11.76 -2.92
N VAL A 19 0.01 -12.86 -3.48
CA VAL A 19 1.27 -13.50 -3.09
C VAL A 19 2.42 -12.92 -3.92
N PRO A 20 3.65 -12.88 -3.40
CA PRO A 20 4.79 -12.40 -4.17
C PRO A 20 4.98 -13.19 -5.46
N HIS A 21 5.33 -12.50 -6.54
CA HIS A 21 5.55 -13.14 -7.84
C HIS A 21 6.65 -14.23 -7.80
N SER A 22 7.59 -14.14 -6.86
CA SER A 22 8.70 -15.08 -6.69
C SER A 22 8.31 -16.42 -6.05
N VAL A 23 7.09 -16.57 -5.55
CA VAL A 23 6.63 -17.81 -4.91
C VAL A 23 5.61 -18.54 -5.78
N ASN A 24 5.76 -19.86 -5.90
CA ASN A 24 4.86 -20.69 -6.70
C ASN A 24 3.62 -21.12 -5.90
N ILE A 25 2.83 -20.14 -5.47
CA ILE A 25 1.56 -20.35 -4.77
C ILE A 25 0.47 -19.48 -5.41
N SER A 26 -0.78 -19.92 -5.33
CA SER A 26 -1.91 -19.16 -5.87
C SER A 26 -2.30 -17.99 -4.95
N SER A 27 -2.63 -16.85 -5.55
CA SER A 27 -3.30 -15.73 -4.86
C SER A 27 -4.80 -15.99 -4.71
N ALA A 28 -5.46 -15.27 -3.82
CA ALA A 28 -6.91 -15.34 -3.63
C ALA A 28 -7.59 -14.06 -4.12
N LEU A 29 -8.71 -14.20 -4.85
CA LEU A 29 -9.61 -13.13 -5.24
C LEU A 29 -11.03 -13.52 -4.83
N ASN A 30 -11.57 -12.83 -3.83
CA ASN A 30 -12.87 -13.12 -3.24
C ASN A 30 -13.92 -12.11 -3.72
N PHE A 31 -15.16 -12.56 -3.85
CA PHE A 31 -16.29 -11.73 -4.26
C PHE A 31 -17.42 -11.79 -3.23
N GLY A 32 -18.16 -10.69 -3.12
CA GLY A 32 -19.36 -10.60 -2.29
C GLY A 32 -19.14 -10.85 -0.81
N ALA A 33 -19.92 -11.75 -0.21
CA ALA A 33 -19.84 -12.01 1.22
C ALA A 33 -18.44 -12.50 1.64
N LEU A 34 -17.74 -13.23 0.76
CA LEU A 34 -16.36 -13.69 0.98
C LEU A 34 -15.33 -12.56 0.88
N ALA A 35 -15.70 -11.41 0.32
CA ALA A 35 -14.80 -10.26 0.24
C ALA A 35 -14.59 -9.55 1.59
N ASN A 36 -15.39 -9.90 2.62
CA ASN A 36 -15.31 -9.26 3.93
C ASN A 36 -14.05 -9.72 4.69
N VAL A 37 -13.17 -8.78 5.03
CA VAL A 37 -11.94 -9.04 5.78
C VAL A 37 -12.17 -8.71 7.26
N THR A 38 -12.27 -9.72 8.11
CA THR A 38 -12.54 -9.55 9.56
C THR A 38 -11.32 -9.84 10.43
N VAL A 39 -10.12 -9.82 9.85
CA VAL A 39 -8.91 -10.10 10.61
C VAL A 39 -8.60 -8.96 11.60
N PRO A 40 -8.14 -9.26 12.83
CA PRO A 40 -7.68 -8.24 13.76
C PRO A 40 -6.61 -7.34 13.13
N GLY A 41 -6.76 -6.03 13.29
CA GLY A 41 -5.84 -5.05 12.69
C GLY A 41 -6.16 -4.67 11.24
N ALA A 42 -7.21 -5.22 10.63
CA ALA A 42 -7.69 -4.76 9.33
C ALA A 42 -8.09 -3.27 9.42
N ALA A 43 -7.46 -2.44 8.58
CA ALA A 43 -7.81 -1.05 8.43
C ALA A 43 -8.75 -0.86 7.24
N SER A 44 -9.41 0.29 7.20
CA SER A 44 -10.27 0.67 6.10
C SER A 44 -10.15 2.14 5.82
N THR A 45 -10.16 2.47 4.53
CA THR A 45 -10.16 3.84 4.03
C THR A 45 -11.35 4.02 3.10
N PRO A 46 -11.98 5.20 3.08
CA PRO A 46 -12.95 5.54 2.05
C PRO A 46 -12.31 5.51 0.67
N LEU A 47 -13.05 4.97 -0.29
CA LEU A 47 -12.81 5.28 -1.70
C LEU A 47 -13.43 6.65 -2.02
N VAL A 48 -12.70 7.46 -2.78
CA VAL A 48 -13.17 8.75 -3.29
C VAL A 48 -13.33 8.69 -4.80
N ALA A 49 -14.12 9.60 -5.35
CA ALA A 49 -14.16 9.79 -6.79
C ALA A 49 -12.79 10.27 -7.29
N GLY A 50 -12.24 9.54 -8.26
CA GLY A 50 -11.08 9.95 -9.05
C GLY A 50 -11.49 10.50 -10.41
N ASP A 51 -10.50 10.97 -11.18
CA ASP A 51 -10.73 11.51 -12.52
C ASP A 51 -11.19 10.45 -13.52
N VAL A 52 -10.86 9.18 -13.25
CA VAL A 52 -11.28 8.02 -14.04
C VAL A 52 -12.03 7.06 -13.12
N GLU A 53 -13.30 6.80 -13.45
CA GLU A 53 -14.22 5.98 -12.65
C GLU A 53 -13.75 4.52 -12.46
N MET A 54 -12.87 4.03 -13.34
CA MET A 54 -12.35 2.67 -13.28
C MET A 54 -11.33 2.45 -12.16
N TYR A 55 -10.74 3.53 -11.61
CA TYR A 55 -9.69 3.42 -10.60
C TYR A 55 -10.24 3.44 -9.18
N HIS A 56 -9.63 2.62 -8.32
CA HIS A 56 -9.85 2.66 -6.88
C HIS A 56 -9.02 3.78 -6.27
N THR A 57 -9.63 4.98 -6.21
CA THR A 57 -8.98 6.19 -5.73
C THR A 57 -9.24 6.37 -4.23
N MET A 58 -8.22 6.77 -3.48
CA MET A 58 -8.33 7.15 -2.06
C MET A 58 -7.48 8.40 -1.79
N VAL A 59 -7.51 8.87 -0.54
CA VAL A 59 -6.79 10.07 -0.11
C VAL A 59 -5.61 9.71 0.80
N LEU A 60 -4.40 10.04 0.36
CA LEU A 60 -3.17 9.94 1.12
C LEU A 60 -2.94 11.25 1.90
N ASP A 61 -2.72 11.16 3.20
CA ASP A 61 -2.46 12.32 4.07
C ASP A 61 -0.96 12.46 4.38
N SER A 62 -0.29 11.35 4.69
CA SER A 62 1.15 11.37 4.96
C SER A 62 1.83 10.02 4.77
N ILE A 63 3.15 10.09 4.56
CA ILE A 63 4.04 8.94 4.53
C ILE A 63 4.95 9.00 5.76
N GLU A 64 5.07 7.88 6.45
CA GLU A 64 5.89 7.74 7.65
C GLU A 64 6.89 6.60 7.51
N VAL A 65 8.11 6.85 7.99
CA VAL A 65 9.18 5.85 8.09
C VAL A 65 9.53 5.73 9.57
N GLY A 66 9.29 4.56 10.17
CA GLY A 66 9.21 4.41 11.62
C GLY A 66 8.22 5.41 12.22
N ASN A 67 8.68 6.24 13.15
CA ASN A 67 7.86 7.26 13.83
C ASN A 67 8.11 8.68 13.29
N LYS A 68 8.59 8.80 12.04
CA LYS A 68 8.90 10.09 11.43
C LYS A 68 8.06 10.28 10.17
N THR A 69 7.26 11.33 10.15
CA THR A 69 6.60 11.83 8.94
C THR A 69 7.65 12.37 7.98
N VAL A 70 7.79 11.74 6.82
CA VAL A 70 8.78 12.11 5.80
C VAL A 70 8.18 13.00 4.73
N ALA A 71 6.89 12.82 4.46
CA ALA A 71 6.15 13.66 3.56
C ALA A 71 4.71 13.78 4.06
N SER A 72 4.21 15.01 4.11
CA SER A 72 2.79 15.28 4.27
C SER A 72 2.28 15.85 2.96
N VAL A 73 1.22 15.25 2.45
CA VAL A 73 0.51 15.77 1.30
C VAL A 73 -0.81 16.29 1.80
N ALA A 74 -1.20 17.47 1.35
CA ALA A 74 -2.53 18.02 1.64
C ALA A 74 -3.59 17.16 0.91
N SER A 75 -3.86 15.97 1.44
CA SER A 75 -4.87 15.03 0.97
C SER A 75 -4.74 14.72 -0.54
N SER A 76 -3.59 14.19 -0.95
CA SER A 76 -3.36 13.82 -2.35
C SER A 76 -4.17 12.59 -2.74
N ARG A 77 -4.67 12.54 -3.98
CA ARG A 77 -5.39 11.38 -4.50
C ARG A 77 -4.40 10.33 -5.01
N ILE A 78 -4.55 9.10 -4.56
CA ILE A 78 -3.75 7.95 -5.01
C ILE A 78 -4.67 6.84 -5.53
N VAL A 79 -4.13 6.01 -6.41
CA VAL A 79 -4.83 4.86 -7.01
C VAL A 79 -4.22 3.56 -6.52
N VAL A 80 -5.07 2.58 -6.19
CA VAL A 80 -4.63 1.19 -6.03
C VAL A 80 -4.67 0.49 -7.36
N ASP A 81 -3.51 0.03 -7.82
CA ASP A 81 -3.41 -0.70 -9.07
C ASP A 81 -2.59 -1.99 -8.89
N SER A 82 -3.29 -3.13 -8.86
CA SER A 82 -2.64 -4.44 -8.86
C SER A 82 -1.98 -4.81 -10.19
N GLY A 83 -2.26 -4.07 -11.26
CA GLY A 83 -1.65 -4.25 -12.59
C GLY A 83 -0.26 -3.64 -12.72
N THR A 84 0.19 -2.86 -11.73
CA THR A 84 1.51 -2.22 -11.72
C THR A 84 2.41 -2.84 -10.66
N THR A 85 3.61 -3.28 -11.05
CA THR A 85 4.56 -3.97 -10.16
C THR A 85 5.15 -3.07 -9.08
N LEU A 86 5.41 -1.79 -9.40
CA LEU A 86 6.07 -0.83 -8.51
C LEU A 86 5.11 0.28 -8.10
N THR A 87 5.26 0.77 -6.86
CA THR A 87 4.55 1.98 -6.42
C THR A 87 5.22 3.20 -7.03
N PHE A 88 4.46 3.98 -7.81
CA PHE A 88 4.89 5.28 -8.32
C PHE A 88 4.41 6.37 -7.37
N LEU A 89 5.32 7.27 -6.99
CA LEU A 89 5.02 8.42 -6.15
C LEU A 89 5.46 9.70 -6.86
N ASP A 90 4.76 10.80 -6.57
CA ASP A 90 5.17 12.13 -7.01
C ASP A 90 6.61 12.43 -6.54
N PRO A 91 7.45 13.11 -7.34
CA PRO A 91 8.81 13.45 -6.94
C PRO A 91 8.91 14.16 -5.57
N ALA A 92 7.92 14.96 -5.20
CA ALA A 92 7.85 15.63 -3.89
C ALA A 92 7.65 14.65 -2.72
N LEU A 93 7.10 13.46 -2.99
CA LEU A 93 6.98 12.36 -2.03
C LEU A 93 8.20 11.43 -2.07
N MET A 94 8.75 11.16 -3.26
CA MET A 94 9.88 10.25 -3.44
C MET A 94 11.15 10.73 -2.76
N GLY A 95 11.52 12.00 -2.94
CA GLY A 95 12.79 12.54 -2.42
C GLY A 95 12.92 12.38 -0.90
N PRO A 96 11.99 12.95 -0.10
CA PRO A 96 12.03 12.83 1.35
C PRO A 96 11.96 11.39 1.86
N LEU A 97 11.23 10.51 1.15
CA LEU A 97 11.16 9.09 1.49
C LEU A 97 12.51 8.39 1.29
N VAL A 98 13.14 8.58 0.13
CA VAL A 98 14.46 8.01 -0.16
C VAL A 98 15.50 8.55 0.82
N ASP A 99 15.49 9.84 1.11
CA ASP A 99 16.43 10.46 2.04
C ASP A 99 16.35 9.85 3.44
N GLU A 100 15.13 9.68 3.98
CA GLU A 100 14.95 9.08 5.30
C GLU A 100 15.34 7.59 5.32
N LEU A 101 14.98 6.84 4.28
CA LEU A 101 15.36 5.43 4.16
C LEU A 101 16.89 5.27 4.06
N SER A 102 17.55 6.07 3.22
CA SER A 102 19.00 6.09 3.11
C SER A 102 19.68 6.50 4.42
N HIS A 103 19.12 7.48 5.13
CA HIS A 103 19.63 7.93 6.42
C HIS A 103 19.47 6.86 7.52
N ARG A 104 18.41 6.04 7.49
CA ARG A 104 18.25 4.92 8.43
C ARG A 104 19.17 3.75 8.13
N CYS A 105 19.36 3.47 6.84
CA CYS A 105 20.36 2.51 6.39
C CYS A 105 21.75 2.87 6.94
N SER A 106 22.21 4.12 6.78
CA SER A 106 23.56 4.51 7.23
C SER A 106 23.80 4.41 8.75
N ARG A 107 22.72 4.35 9.55
CA ARG A 107 22.78 4.19 11.01
C ARG A 107 22.77 2.73 11.48
N ARG A 108 22.42 1.77 10.63
CA ARG A 108 22.53 0.34 10.95
C ARG A 108 23.96 -0.13 10.68
N THR A 109 24.59 -0.76 11.67
CA THR A 109 25.85 -1.49 11.47
C THR A 109 25.65 -2.54 10.39
N GLY A 110 26.18 -2.30 9.19
CA GLY A 110 26.11 -3.23 8.04
C GLY A 110 25.43 -2.69 6.78
N CYS A 111 24.88 -1.48 6.76
CA CYS A 111 24.35 -0.89 5.54
C CYS A 111 25.39 -0.01 4.83
N CYS A 112 25.59 -0.26 3.54
CA CYS A 112 26.48 0.54 2.73
C CYS A 112 25.75 1.76 2.20
N SER A 113 26.36 2.93 2.33
CA SER A 113 25.88 4.14 1.65
C SER A 113 25.74 3.87 0.14
N CYS A 114 24.60 4.26 -0.42
CA CYS A 114 24.31 4.12 -1.85
C CYS A 114 25.32 4.82 -2.76
N ALA A 115 26.14 5.72 -2.21
CA ALA A 115 27.10 6.55 -2.94
C ALA A 115 28.56 6.08 -2.86
N THR A 116 28.91 5.05 -2.08
CA THR A 116 30.29 4.54 -2.07
C THR A 116 30.32 3.06 -1.72
N SER A 117 30.93 2.27 -2.60
CA SER A 117 31.15 0.83 -2.51
C SER A 117 31.28 0.31 -1.07
N CYS A 118 30.44 -0.68 -0.71
CA CYS A 118 30.69 -1.53 0.45
C CYS A 118 32.12 -2.10 0.37
N PRO A 119 32.97 -1.94 1.39
CA PRO A 119 34.16 -2.77 1.48
C PRO A 119 33.70 -4.21 1.80
N GLY A 120 33.66 -5.08 0.79
CA GLY A 120 33.65 -6.54 0.97
C GLY A 120 32.30 -7.25 1.23
N GLY A 121 31.14 -6.64 0.97
CA GLY A 121 29.84 -7.26 1.28
C GLY A 121 28.89 -7.38 0.09
N ARG A 122 28.30 -8.57 -0.11
CA ARG A 122 27.12 -8.79 -0.96
C ARG A 122 25.92 -8.08 -0.32
N TRP A 123 25.25 -7.19 -1.05
CA TRP A 123 23.96 -6.63 -0.67
C TRP A 123 23.02 -7.75 -0.22
N LYS A 124 22.63 -7.75 1.06
CA LYS A 124 21.52 -8.56 1.55
C LYS A 124 20.34 -7.64 1.73
N PRO A 125 19.22 -7.83 1.01
CA PRO A 125 17.99 -7.12 1.34
C PRO A 125 17.61 -7.52 2.76
N GLU A 126 17.55 -6.55 3.67
CA GLU A 126 16.93 -6.76 4.97
C GLU A 126 15.46 -7.17 4.73
N ARG A 127 15.03 -8.23 5.41
CA ARG A 127 13.69 -8.84 5.26
C ARG A 127 12.58 -8.03 5.93
N GLU A 128 12.75 -6.72 6.06
CA GLU A 128 11.83 -5.88 6.81
C GLU A 128 11.64 -4.60 6.01
N SER A 129 10.45 -4.43 5.41
CA SER A 129 10.09 -3.18 4.77
C SER A 129 10.27 -2.04 5.78
N GLN A 130 11.16 -1.10 5.45
CA GLN A 130 11.43 0.07 6.29
C GLN A 130 10.29 1.09 6.27
N ILE A 131 9.33 0.94 5.35
CA ILE A 131 8.08 1.72 5.35
C ILE A 131 7.17 1.11 6.43
N THR A 132 7.02 1.85 7.53
CA THR A 132 6.29 1.37 8.71
C THR A 132 4.80 1.68 8.60
N SER A 133 4.43 2.80 7.98
CA SER A 133 3.03 3.20 7.79
C SER A 133 2.85 4.14 6.59
N ILE A 134 1.78 3.90 5.84
CA ILE A 134 1.21 4.83 4.88
C ILE A 134 -0.11 5.30 5.50
N ASN A 135 -0.19 6.57 5.89
CA ASN A 135 -1.38 7.11 6.56
C ASN A 135 -2.37 7.62 5.51
N ILE A 136 -3.49 6.93 5.46
CA ILE A 136 -4.60 7.21 4.57
C ILE A 136 -5.73 7.79 5.43
N SER A 137 -6.49 8.75 4.89
CA SER A 137 -7.57 9.42 5.62
C SER A 137 -8.57 8.39 6.18
N ARG A 138 -8.78 8.37 7.50
CA ARG A 138 -9.80 7.53 8.13
C ARG A 138 -11.13 8.26 8.13
N SER A 139 -12.22 7.58 7.71
CA SER A 139 -13.56 8.11 7.99
C SER A 139 -14.02 7.67 9.37
N PRO A 140 -14.49 8.60 10.24
CA PRO A 140 -15.17 8.25 11.48
C PRO A 140 -16.57 7.66 11.26
N ASP A 141 -17.21 7.98 10.12
CA ASP A 141 -18.57 7.52 9.78
C ASP A 141 -18.69 7.29 8.26
N THR A 142 -18.59 6.04 7.81
CA THR A 142 -19.01 5.68 6.44
C THR A 142 -19.96 4.49 6.48
N PRO A 143 -21.14 4.57 5.83
CA PRO A 143 -22.01 3.42 5.67
C PRO A 143 -21.27 2.31 4.93
N SER A 144 -21.53 1.07 5.33
CA SER A 144 -20.79 -0.18 5.07
C SER A 144 -20.62 -0.61 3.60
N TRP A 145 -20.90 0.27 2.63
CA TRP A 145 -20.99 -0.03 1.20
C TRP A 145 -19.78 0.39 0.37
N ASN A 146 -18.81 1.14 0.92
CA ASN A 146 -17.67 1.73 0.17
C ASN A 146 -16.28 1.26 0.64
N LEU A 147 -16.17 0.05 1.16
CA LEU A 147 -14.94 -0.46 1.78
C LEU A 147 -14.15 -1.35 0.81
N VAL A 148 -13.01 -0.86 0.33
CA VAL A 148 -11.91 -1.73 -0.10
C VAL A 148 -10.98 -1.87 1.10
N GLN A 149 -10.88 -3.09 1.61
CA GLN A 149 -9.95 -3.42 2.67
C GLN A 149 -8.60 -3.68 2.04
N ILE A 150 -7.76 -2.65 2.11
CA ILE A 150 -6.36 -2.75 1.72
C ILE A 150 -5.68 -3.49 2.85
N ILE A 151 -5.33 -4.75 2.60
CA ILE A 151 -4.38 -5.47 3.43
C ILE A 151 -3.09 -4.67 3.31
N THR A 152 -2.63 -4.08 4.42
CA THR A 152 -1.24 -3.65 4.52
C THR A 152 -0.40 -4.89 4.24
N VAL A 153 0.17 -4.98 3.04
CA VAL A 153 1.19 -5.98 2.72
C VAL A 153 2.45 -5.53 3.45
N LEU A 154 2.52 -5.83 4.74
CA LEU A 154 3.77 -5.92 5.46
C LEU A 154 4.41 -7.25 5.05
N MET A 155 5.36 -7.17 4.11
CA MET A 155 6.46 -8.12 4.06
C MET A 155 7.73 -7.43 4.56
#